data_AF-A0A0Q6GLW6-F1
#
_entry.id   AF-A0A0Q6GLW6-F1
#
_cell.length_a   1.000
_cell.length_b   1.000
_cell.length_c   1.000
_cell.angle_alpha   90.00
_cell.angle_beta   90.00
_cell.angle_gamma   90.00
#
_symmetry.space_group_name_H-M   'P 1'
#
loop_
_entity.id
_entity.type
_entity.pdbx_description
1 polymer ?
#
loop_
_entity_poly.entity_id
_entity_poly.type
_entity_poly.pdbx_seq_one_letter_code
_entity_poly.pdbx_strand_id
1 'polypeptide(L)' 'MESFSTTVADAVSAMTADELDRSIRALTARQRTLLLDGDLDTAWAVTEDLERCLAARVGIPRL' A
#
# COMPACT_ATOMS: atom_id res chain seq x y z
N MET A 1 -8.75 -27.52 2.38
CA MET A 1 -8.39 -26.36 3.22
C MET A 1 -7.99 -25.27 2.24
N GLU A 2 -8.94 -24.44 1.84
CA GLU A 2 -8.68 -23.37 0.87
C GLU A 2 -7.90 -22.27 1.59
N SER A 3 -6.62 -22.15 1.29
CA SER A 3 -5.85 -20.96 1.64
C SER A 3 -6.41 -19.83 0.79
N PHE A 4 -7.34 -19.04 1.34
CA PHE A 4 -7.72 -17.76 0.76
C PHE A 4 -6.50 -16.85 0.87
N SER A 5 -5.64 -16.89 -0.14
CA SER A 5 -4.60 -15.89 -0.35
C SER A 5 -5.31 -14.59 -0.69
N THR A 6 -5.72 -13.84 0.35
CA THR A 6 -6.26 -12.49 0.19
C THR A 6 -5.25 -11.67 -0.58
N THR A 7 -5.63 -11.19 -1.76
CA THR A 7 -4.71 -10.40 -2.58
C THR A 7 -4.50 -9.04 -1.92
N VAL A 8 -3.40 -8.35 -2.25
CA VAL A 8 -3.20 -6.96 -1.80
C VAL A 8 -4.36 -6.06 -2.24
N ALA A 9 -4.93 -6.34 -3.42
CA ALA A 9 -6.10 -5.63 -3.92
C ALA A 9 -7.32 -5.82 -3.00
N ASP A 10 -7.62 -7.05 -2.57
CA ASP A 10 -8.73 -7.33 -1.66
C ASP A 10 -8.52 -6.64 -0.30
N ALA A 11 -7.29 -6.65 0.22
CA ALA A 11 -6.95 -5.98 1.47
C ALA A 11 -7.13 -4.46 1.36
N VAL A 12 -6.66 -3.85 0.27
CA VAL A 12 -6.80 -2.41 0.01
C VAL A 12 -8.27 -2.00 -0.18
N SER A 13 -9.06 -2.81 -0.89
CA SER A 13 -10.50 -2.55 -1.08
C SER A 13 -11.32 -2.64 0.19
N ALA A 14 -10.86 -3.39 1.20
CA ALA A 14 -11.51 -3.49 2.50
C ALA A 14 -11.16 -2.34 3.48
N MET A 15 -10.17 -1.51 3.16
CA MET A 15 -9.73 -0.42 4.05
C MET A 15 -10.69 0.78 4.00
N THR A 16 -10.92 1.36 5.18
CA THR A 16 -11.51 2.70 5.29
C THR A 16 -10.55 3.77 4.75
N ALA A 17 -11.07 4.97 4.48
CA ALA A 17 -10.26 6.10 4.02
C ALA A 17 -9.12 6.43 4.99
N ASP A 18 -9.37 6.39 6.31
CA ASP A 18 -8.34 6.68 7.31
C ASP A 18 -7.27 5.58 7.41
N GLU A 19 -7.67 4.31 7.27
CA GLU A 19 -6.74 3.18 7.21
C GLU A 19 -5.87 3.22 5.96
N LEU A 20 -6.46 3.60 4.83
CA LEU A 20 -5.75 3.77 3.58
C LEU A 20 -4.74 4.93 3.68
N ASP A 21 -5.15 6.05 4.27
CA ASP A 21 -4.28 7.20 4.55
C ASP A 21 -3.10 6.85 5.46
N ARG A 22 -3.36 6.06 6.51
CA ARG A 22 -2.31 5.56 7.41
C ARG A 22 -1.35 4.63 6.68
N SER A 23 -1.88 3.75 5.83
CA SER A 23 -1.09 2.80 5.04
C SER A 23 -0.19 3.51 4.02
N ILE A 24 -0.72 4.51 3.30
CA ILE A 24 0.07 5.33 2.38
C ILE A 24 1.24 6.00 3.11
N ARG A 25 0.99 6.59 4.29
CA ARG A 25 2.04 7.23 5.10
C ARG A 25 3.11 6.22 5.55
N ALA A 26 2.69 5.04 6.03
CA ALA A 26 3.60 4.00 6.48
C ALA A 26 4.46 3.44 5.34
N LEU A 27 3.84 3.15 4.19
CA LEU A 27 4.54 2.66 2.99
C LEU A 27 5.52 3.71 2.44
N THR A 28 5.13 4.99 2.41
CA THR A 28 6.02 6.10 2.01
C THR A 28 7.25 6.18 2.91
N ALA A 29 7.06 6.08 4.23
CA ALA A 29 8.16 6.11 5.17
C ALA A 29 9.11 4.91 4.97
N ARG A 30 8.54 3.72 4.80
CA ARG A 30 9.31 2.49 4.55
C ARG A 30 10.09 2.54 3.24
N GLN A 31 9.45 2.99 2.15
CA GLN A 31 10.11 3.16 0.84
C GLN A 31 11.33 4.07 0.95
N ARG A 32 11.21 5.21 1.66
CA ARG A 32 12.33 6.13 1.88
C ARG A 32 13.49 5.46 2.61
N THR A 33 13.22 4.71 3.68
CA THR A 33 14.25 3.95 4.39
C THR A 33 14.95 2.96 3.48
N LEU A 34 14.20 2.16 2.71
CA LEU A 34 14.77 1.16 1.80
C LEU A 34 15.63 1.79 0.69
N LEU A 35 15.21 2.93 0.15
CA LEU A 35 16.00 3.68 -0.84
C LEU A 35 17.31 4.22 -0.25
N LEU A 36 17.29 4.68 1.01
CA LEU A 36 18.50 5.12 1.70
C LEU A 36 19.44 3.96 2.04
N ASP A 37 18.87 2.80 2.36
CA ASP A 37 19.61 1.57 2.67
C ASP A 37 20.11 0.85 1.41
N GLY A 38 19.68 1.28 0.21
CA GLY A 38 20.06 0.69 -1.08
C GLY A 38 19.35 -0.62 -1.41
N ASP A 39 18.31 -1.00 -0.65
CA ASP A 39 17.48 -2.18 -0.91
C ASP A 39 16.43 -1.85 -1.98
N LEU A 40 16.88 -1.81 -3.24
CA LEU A 40 16.07 -1.39 -4.38
C LEU A 40 14.96 -2.38 -4.73
N ASP A 41 15.20 -3.68 -4.57
CA ASP A 41 14.20 -4.72 -4.87
C ASP A 41 13.02 -4.62 -3.90
N THR A 42 13.30 -4.49 -2.59
CA THR A 42 12.24 -4.31 -1.60
C THR A 42 11.59 -2.93 -1.75
N ALA A 43 12.35 -1.89 -2.08
CA ALA A 43 11.80 -0.56 -2.34
C ALA A 43 10.83 -0.59 -3.54
N TRP A 44 11.13 -1.36 -4.59
CA TRP A 44 10.25 -1.55 -5.73
C TRP A 44 8.93 -2.22 -5.34
N ALA A 45 8.99 -3.33 -4.60
CA ALA A 45 7.79 -4.01 -4.11
C ALA A 45 6.88 -3.09 -3.27
N VAL A 46 7.48 -2.29 -2.36
CA VAL A 46 6.75 -1.30 -1.55
C VAL A 46 6.15 -0.19 -2.43
N THR A 47 6.81 0.17 -3.54
CA THR A 47 6.29 1.15 -4.50
C THR A 47 5.02 0.66 -5.16
N GLU A 48 4.97 -0.61 -5.59
CA GLU A 48 3.77 -1.20 -6.19
C GLU A 48 2.58 -1.22 -5.20
N ASP A 49 2.84 -1.53 -3.93
CA ASP A 49 1.81 -1.48 -2.89
C ASP A 49 1.32 -0.05 -2.63
N LEU A 50 2.22 0.93 -2.70
CA LEU A 50 1.89 2.35 -2.59
C LEU A 50 0.97 2.79 -3.74
N GLU A 51 1.27 2.39 -4.97
CA GLU A 51 0.46 2.68 -6.16
C GLU A 51 -0.97 2.11 -6.03
N ARG A 52 -1.10 0.87 -5.55
CA ARG A 52 -2.40 0.25 -5.26
C ARG A 52 -3.20 1.05 -4.23
N CYS A 53 -2.55 1.47 -3.14
CA CYS A 53 -3.19 2.28 -2.11
C CYS A 53 -3.62 3.66 -2.64
N LEU A 54 -2.78 4.31 -3.45
CA LEU A 54 -3.08 5.61 -4.06
C LEU A 54 -4.24 5.53 -5.04
N ALA A 55 -4.27 4.50 -5.90
CA ALA A 55 -5.36 4.27 -6.82
C ALA A 55 -6.69 4.07 -6.09
N ALA A 56 -6.71 3.27 -5.02
CA ALA A 56 -7.90 3.09 -4.19
C ALA A 56 -8.35 4.41 -3.55
N ARG A 57 -7.41 5.25 -3.09
CA ARG A 57 -7.74 6.53 -2.44
C ARG A 57 -8.39 7.51 -3.41
N VAL A 58 -7.97 7.54 -4.66
CA VAL A 58 -8.58 8.37 -5.71
C VAL A 58 -10.04 7.96 -5.96
N GLY A 59 -10.36 6.68 -5.79
CA GLY A 59 -11.72 6.15 -5.94
C GLY A 59 -12.68 6.47 -4.80
N ILE A 60 -12.21 6.99 -3.66
CA ILE A 60 -13.04 7.31 -2.49
C ILE A 60 -13.56 8.75 -2.59
N PRO A 61 -14.90 8.98 -2.65
CA PRO A 61 -15.46 10.32 -2.64
C PRO A 61 -15.06 11.08 -1.37
N ARG A 62 -14.61 12.32 -1.51
CA ARG A 62 -14.38 13.20 -0.35
C ARG A 62 -15.73 13.71 0.15
N LEU A 63 -16.14 13.25 1.33
CA LEU A 63 -17.30 13.77 2.07
C LEU A 63 -17.02 15.16 2.63
#